data_AF-A0A966RBP8-F1
#
_entry.id   AF-A0A966RBP8-F1
#
_cell.length_a   1.000
_cell.length_b   1.000
_cell.length_c   1.000
_cell.angle_alpha   90.00
_cell.angle_beta   90.00
_cell.angle_gamma   90.00
#
_symmetry.space_group_name_H-M   'P 1'
#
loop_
_entity.id
_entity.type
_entity.pdbx_description
1 polymer ?
#
loop_
_entity_poly.entity_id
_entity_poly.type
_entity_poly.pdbx_seq_one_letter_code
_entity_poly.pdbx_strand_id
1 'polypeptide(L)' 'MANNDLLVWIDCEMTGLDMNVDELVEIAVIVTDSQLTPLDSGLQLVIKPNDSALANMGDFVREMH' A
#
# COMPACT_ATOMS: atom_id res chain seq x y z
N MET A 1 -24.73 -14.74 -7.52
CA MET A 1 -23.46 -15.41 -7.85
C MET A 1 -22.38 -14.39 -7.61
N ALA A 2 -21.38 -14.67 -6.76
CA ALA A 2 -20.23 -13.78 -6.66
C ALA A 2 -19.49 -13.81 -8.01
N ASN A 3 -19.23 -12.63 -8.58
CA ASN A 3 -18.53 -12.51 -9.85
C ASN A 3 -17.06 -12.89 -9.59
N ASN A 4 -16.69 -14.14 -9.81
CA ASN A 4 -15.38 -14.71 -9.47
C ASN A 4 -14.23 -14.24 -10.39
N ASP A 5 -14.51 -13.21 -11.19
CA ASP A 5 -13.62 -12.63 -12.21
C ASP A 5 -13.08 -11.25 -11.78
N LEU A 6 -13.37 -10.81 -10.55
CA LEU A 6 -12.87 -9.55 -10.00
C LEU A 6 -11.47 -9.74 -9.41
N LEU A 7 -10.56 -8.83 -9.73
CA LEU A 7 -9.22 -8.77 -9.17
C LEU A 7 -9.09 -7.51 -8.30
N VAL A 8 -8.60 -7.68 -7.07
CA VAL A 8 -8.30 -6.58 -6.16
C VAL A 8 -6.80 -6.39 -6.13
N TRP A 9 -6.33 -5.27 -6.67
CA TRP A 9 -4.93 -4.89 -6.68
C TRP A 9 -4.66 -4.01 -5.47
N ILE A 10 -3.58 -4.31 -4.75
CA ILE A 10 -3.17 -3.57 -3.57
C ILE A 10 -1.68 -3.30 -3.70
N ASP A 11 -1.30 -2.05 -3.47
CA ASP A 11 0.08 -1.63 -3.32
C ASP A 11 0.23 -0.91 -1.98
N CYS A 12 1.35 -1.17 -1.30
CA CYS A 12 1.60 -0.71 0.06
C CYS A 12 3.02 -0.18 0.16
N GLU A 13 3.15 1.02 0.72
CA GLU A 13 4.44 1.60 1.07
C GLU A 13 4.65 1.52 2.58
N MET A 14 5.88 1.24 3.00
CA MET A 14 6.23 1.04 4.40
C MET A 14 7.48 1.83 4.81
N THR A 15 7.71 1.98 6.12
CA THR A 15 8.96 2.53 6.67
C THR A 15 10.15 1.56 6.56
N GLY A 16 9.90 0.28 6.26
CA GLY A 16 10.90 -0.77 6.13
C GLY A 16 10.28 -2.16 5.93
N LEU A 17 11.02 -3.23 6.27
CA LEU A 17 10.63 -4.63 6.02
C LEU A 17 10.50 -5.47 7.31
N ASP A 18 10.68 -4.89 8.49
CA ASP A 18 10.51 -5.58 9.77
C ASP A 18 9.12 -5.31 10.37
N MET A 19 8.27 -6.33 10.36
CA MET A 19 6.90 -6.26 10.87
C MET A 19 6.77 -5.87 12.35
N ASN A 20 7.84 -5.94 13.14
CA ASN A 20 7.78 -5.60 14.56
C ASN A 20 7.92 -4.09 14.82
N VAL A 21 8.50 -3.35 13.88
CA VAL A 21 8.91 -1.94 14.09
C VAL A 21 8.53 -1.02 12.92
N ASP A 22 8.34 -1.57 11.72
CA ASP A 22 7.98 -0.81 10.54
C ASP A 22 6.46 -0.76 10.35
N GLU A 23 6.00 0.36 9.79
CA GLU A 23 4.59 0.68 9.65
C GLU A 23 4.25 1.07 8.20
N LEU A 24 2.97 0.95 7.83
CA LEU A 24 2.45 1.44 6.56
C LEU A 24 2.50 2.97 6.51
N VAL A 25 2.94 3.52 5.38
CA VAL A 25 2.94 4.96 5.09
C VAL A 25 1.94 5.33 4.00
N GLU A 26 1.63 4.40 3.09
CA GLU A 26 0.62 4.58 2.06
C GLU A 26 -0.02 3.24 1.66
N ILE A 27 -1.29 3.30 1.24
CA ILE A 27 -1.97 2.18 0.58
C ILE A 27 -2.76 2.68 -0.63
N ALA A 28 -2.60 1.99 -1.76
CA ALA A 28 -3.41 2.16 -2.95
C ALA A 28 -4.15 0.87 -3.29
N VAL A 29 -5.43 0.97 -3.66
CA VAL A 29 -6.28 -0.17 -4.00
C VAL A 29 -7.08 0.14 -5.25
N ILE A 30 -7.14 -0.79 -6.20
CA ILE A 30 -8.04 -0.69 -7.35
C ILE A 30 -8.64 -2.05 -7.69
N VAL A 31 -9.89 -2.06 -8.12
CA VAL A 31 -10.56 -3.29 -8.57
C VAL A 31 -10.63 -3.29 -10.09
N THR A 32 -10.26 -4.41 -10.71
CA THR A 32 -10.41 -4.64 -12.15
C THR A 32 -11.30 -5.84 -12.42
N ASP A 33 -11.84 -5.91 -13.64
CA ASP A 33 -12.35 -7.17 -14.20
C ASP A 33 -11.21 -8.09 -14.66
N SER A 34 -11.56 -9.24 -15.23
CA SER A 34 -10.63 -10.25 -15.74
C SER A 34 -9.88 -9.82 -16.99
N GLN A 35 -10.27 -8.72 -17.64
CA GLN A 35 -9.56 -8.10 -18.75
C GLN A 35 -8.69 -6.93 -18.30
N LEU A 36 -8.46 -6.79 -16.98
CA LEU A 36 -7.65 -5.75 -16.36
C LEU A 36 -8.22 -4.33 -16.59
N THR A 37 -9.53 -4.21 -16.82
CA THR A 37 -10.19 -2.91 -16.91
C THR A 37 -10.58 -2.43 -15.52
N PRO A 38 -10.12 -1.24 -15.07
CA PRO A 38 -10.54 -0.67 -13.79
C PRO A 38 -12.05 -0.45 -13.72
N LEU A 39 -12.65 -0.84 -12.59
CA LEU A 39 -14.08 -0.68 -12.34
C LEU A 39 -14.44 0.63 -11.66
N ASP A 40 -13.46 1.27 -11.01
CA ASP A 40 -13.56 2.59 -10.40
C ASP A 40 -12.19 3.29 -10.39
N SER A 41 -12.12 4.47 -9.78
CA SER A 41 -10.87 5.26 -9.64
C SER A 41 -9.89 4.67 -8.62
N GLY A 42 -10.29 3.67 -7.85
CA GLY A 42 -9.54 3.14 -6.73
C GLY A 42 -9.61 4.02 -5.47
N LEU A 43 -8.79 3.63 -4.51
CA LEU A 43 -8.53 4.29 -3.24
C LEU A 43 -7.03 4.56 -3.15
N GLN A 44 -6.65 5.73 -2.66
CA GLN A 44 -5.27 6.06 -2.30
C GLN A 44 -5.28 6.83 -0.99
N LEU A 45 -4.54 6.33 0.01
CA LEU A 45 -4.50 6.90 1.35
C LEU A 45 -3.07 6.97 1.87
N VAL A 46 -2.64 8.17 2.23
CA VAL A 46 -1.42 8.37 3.02
C VAL A 46 -1.76 8.19 4.50
N ILE A 47 -1.00 7.33 5.17
CA ILE A 47 -1.16 6.97 6.57
C ILE A 47 0.02 7.55 7.32
N LYS A 48 -0.23 8.30 8.39
CA LYS A 48 0.85 8.82 9.23
C LYS A 48 1.38 7.68 10.13
N PRO A 49 2.62 7.21 9.95
CA PRO A 49 3.24 6.27 10.89
C PRO A 49 3.59 6.95 12.21
N ASN A 50 3.82 6.16 13.24
CA ASN A 50 4.33 6.64 14.51
C ASN A 50 5.76 7.20 14.38
N ASP A 51 6.10 8.16 15.23
CA ASP A 51 7.42 8.82 15.23
C ASP A 51 8.57 7.81 15.41
N SER A 52 8.33 6.70 16.13
CA SER A 52 9.31 5.61 16.30
C SER A 52 9.62 4.87 15.00
N ALA A 53 8.61 4.60 14.17
CA ALA A 53 8.78 3.92 12.88
C ALA A 53 9.51 4.83 11.88
N LEU A 54 9.17 6.13 11.85
CA LEU A 54 9.90 7.14 11.05
C LEU A 54 11.37 7.24 11.44
N ALA A 55 11.66 7.25 12.75
CA ALA A 55 13.02 7.27 13.25
C ALA A 55 13.81 5.98 12.90
N ASN A 56 13.12 4.85 12.71
CA ASN A 56 13.72 3.56 12.38
C ASN A 56 14.00 3.35 10.88
N MET A 57 13.44 4.19 10.00
CA MET A 57 13.63 4.06 8.56
C MET A 57 15.13 4.01 8.19
N GLY A 58 15.53 3.04 7.37
CA GLY A 58 16.87 3.00 6.82
C GLY A 58 17.09 4.12 5.79
N ASP A 59 18.34 4.50 5.54
CA ASP A 59 18.68 5.61 4.63
C ASP A 59 18.13 5.38 3.22
N PHE A 60 18.17 4.15 2.72
CA PHE A 60 17.57 3.79 1.43
C PHE A 60 16.08 4.14 1.35
N VAL A 61 15.30 3.77 2.39
CA VAL A 61 13.85 4.00 2.41
C VAL A 61 13.56 5.50 2.58
N ARG A 62 14.37 6.21 3.38
CA ARG A 62 14.25 7.68 3.54
C ARG A 62 14.57 8.47 2.28
N GLU A 63 15.49 7.99 1.46
CA GLU A 63 15.86 8.65 0.18
C GLU A 63 14.88 8.30 -0.95
N MET A 64 14.21 7.15 -0.85
CA MET A 64 13.23 6.68 -1.83
C MET A 64 11.89 7.42 -1.71
N HIS A 65 11.42 7.65 -0.48
CA HIS A 65 10.18 8.36 -0.15
C HIS A 65 10.37 9.88 -0.22
#